data_AF-A0A1V3WH79-F1
#
_entry.id   AF-A0A1V3WH79-F1
#
_cell.length_a   1.000
_cell.length_b   1.000
_cell.length_c   1.000
_cell.angle_alpha   90.00
_cell.angle_beta   90.00
_cell.angle_gamma   90.00
#
_symmetry.space_group_name_H-M   'P 1'
#
loop_
_entity.id
_entity.type
_entity.pdbx_description
1 polymer ?
#
loop_
_entity_poly.entity_id
_entity_poly.type
_entity_poly.pdbx_seq_one_letter_code
_entity_poly.pdbx_strand_id
1 'polypeptide(L)'
;MAAAAAPYVGWLSAAAVQAETAAASAVAAATAFESAVAATVHPAAVAANRVLLGALVATNFLGQNTPAIAATEFDYVEMWAQDVGRWWAMTRGRGRRLRS
;
A
#
# COMPACT_ATOMS: atom_id res chain seq x y z
N MET A 1 1.90 5.11 54.79
CA MET A 1 1.65 5.82 53.51
C MET A 1 2.19 5.09 52.29
N ALA A 2 3.46 4.68 52.24
CA ALA A 2 4.05 4.04 51.05
C ALA A 2 3.30 2.78 50.54
N ALA A 3 2.83 1.91 51.44
CA ALA A 3 2.11 0.68 51.07
C ALA A 3 0.77 0.94 50.34
N ALA A 4 0.09 2.07 50.62
CA ALA A 4 -1.18 2.42 49.99
C ALA A 4 -0.99 2.96 48.55
N ALA A 5 0.19 3.49 48.22
CA ALA A 5 0.51 4.03 46.90
C ALA A 5 1.01 2.96 45.91
N ALA A 6 1.47 1.80 46.39
CA ALA A 6 2.05 0.75 45.57
C ALA A 6 1.16 0.28 44.39
N PRO A 7 -0.18 0.08 44.56
CA PRO A 7 -1.04 -0.32 43.45
C PRO A 7 -1.14 0.73 42.34
N TYR A 8 -1.14 2.02 42.72
CA TYR A 8 -1.21 3.12 41.76
C TYR A 8 0.09 3.27 40.96
N VAL A 9 1.24 3.13 41.62
CA VAL A 9 2.54 3.10 40.93
C VAL A 9 2.61 1.90 39.97
N GLY A 10 2.13 0.72 40.38
CA GLY A 10 2.05 -0.45 39.50
C GLY A 10 1.16 -0.22 38.27
N TRP A 11 0.01 0.44 38.46
CA TRP A 11 -0.86 0.82 37.34
C TRP A 11 -0.18 1.82 36.39
N LEU A 12 0.49 2.85 36.90
CA LEU A 12 1.22 3.81 36.08
C LEU A 12 2.33 3.14 35.26
N SER A 13 3.09 2.21 35.87
CA SER A 13 4.11 1.45 35.14
C SER A 13 3.53 0.58 34.03
N ALA A 14 2.39 -0.09 34.29
CA ALA A 14 1.71 -0.87 33.26
C ALA A 14 1.17 0.02 32.13
N ALA A 15 0.59 1.17 32.47
CA ALA A 15 0.10 2.14 31.50
C ALA A 15 1.23 2.72 30.64
N ALA A 16 2.40 2.97 31.22
CA ALA A 16 3.58 3.42 30.48
C ALA A 16 4.03 2.39 29.43
N VAL A 17 4.14 1.11 29.82
CA VAL A 17 4.48 0.02 28.87
C VAL A 17 3.41 -0.11 27.76
N GLN A 18 2.13 0.06 28.11
CA GLN A 18 1.06 0.02 27.13
C GLN A 18 1.12 1.21 26.15
N ALA A 19 1.48 2.40 26.64
CA ALA A 19 1.68 3.57 25.80
C ALA A 19 2.87 3.41 24.84
N GLU A 20 4.00 2.86 25.31
CA GLU A 20 5.19 2.58 24.49
C GLU A 20 4.88 1.59 23.37
N THR A 21 4.18 0.50 23.68
CA THR A 21 3.77 -0.50 22.68
C THR A 21 2.77 0.07 21.68
N ALA A 22 1.81 0.87 22.13
CA ALA A 22 0.87 1.57 21.25
C ALA A 22 1.60 2.53 20.29
N ALA A 23 2.55 3.32 20.80
CA ALA A 23 3.36 4.23 20.00
C ALA A 23 4.17 3.47 18.93
N ALA A 24 4.83 2.37 19.30
CA ALA A 24 5.55 1.53 18.35
C ALA A 24 4.62 0.95 17.26
N SER A 25 3.40 0.54 17.64
CA SER A 25 2.41 0.03 16.68
C SER A 25 1.93 1.10 15.69
N ALA A 26 1.76 2.35 16.15
CA ALA A 26 1.36 3.47 15.32
C ALA A 26 2.44 3.82 14.28
N VAL A 27 3.72 3.83 14.69
CA VAL A 27 4.86 4.03 13.78
C VAL A 27 4.94 2.91 12.74
N ALA A 28 4.76 1.65 13.15
CA ALA A 28 4.74 0.52 12.24
C ALA A 28 3.58 0.59 11.23
N ALA A 29 2.42 1.12 11.63
CA ALA A 29 1.28 1.33 10.75
C ALA A 29 1.52 2.49 9.76
N ALA A 30 2.08 3.61 10.22
CA ALA A 30 2.40 4.77 9.38
C ALA A 30 3.42 4.41 8.28
N THR A 31 4.50 3.73 8.66
CA THR A 31 5.53 3.26 7.70
C THR A 31 4.98 2.25 6.69
N ALA A 32 4.10 1.34 7.12
CA ALA A 32 3.40 0.41 6.22
C ALA A 32 2.47 1.16 5.24
N PHE A 33 1.84 2.25 5.66
CA PHE A 33 1.00 3.07 4.80
C PHE A 33 1.83 3.87 3.79
N GLU A 34 2.87 4.57 4.24
CA GLU A 34 3.77 5.33 3.36
C GLU A 34 4.43 4.44 2.31
N SER A 35 4.90 3.26 2.71
CA SER A 35 5.43 2.28 1.76
C SER A 35 4.39 1.77 0.77
N ALA A 36 3.12 1.59 1.18
CA ALA A 36 2.04 1.23 0.28
C ALA A 36 1.68 2.35 -0.69
N VAL A 37 1.72 3.61 -0.27
CA VAL A 37 1.47 4.79 -1.13
C VAL A 37 2.60 4.98 -2.14
N ALA A 38 3.87 4.92 -1.70
CA ALA A 38 5.03 4.97 -2.60
C ALA A 38 5.05 3.80 -3.61
N ALA A 39 4.38 2.72 -3.24
CA ALA A 39 4.24 1.53 -4.03
C ALA A 39 3.16 1.65 -5.13
N THR A 40 2.00 2.24 -4.87
CA THR A 40 0.91 2.27 -5.87
C THR A 40 1.32 2.89 -7.20
N VAL A 41 0.86 2.30 -8.31
CA VAL A 41 1.06 2.92 -9.63
C VAL A 41 0.40 4.29 -9.63
N HIS A 42 1.15 5.32 -10.04
CA HIS A 42 0.64 6.68 -10.02
C HIS A 42 -0.56 6.81 -10.98
N PRO A 43 -1.72 7.35 -10.57
CA PRO A 43 -2.92 7.44 -11.42
C PRO A 43 -2.66 8.15 -12.76
N ALA A 44 -1.73 9.11 -12.78
CA ALA A 44 -1.32 9.77 -14.02
C ALA A 44 -0.67 8.83 -15.05
N ALA A 45 0.05 7.79 -14.62
CA ALA A 45 0.64 6.80 -15.53
C ALA A 45 -0.45 5.94 -16.19
N VAL A 46 -1.44 5.51 -15.40
CA VAL A 46 -2.62 4.81 -15.93
C VAL A 46 -3.38 5.70 -16.93
N ALA A 47 -3.63 6.96 -16.57
CA ALA A 47 -4.32 7.91 -17.46
C ALA A 47 -3.54 8.13 -18.77
N ALA A 48 -2.22 8.30 -18.70
CA ALA A 48 -1.36 8.46 -19.88
C ALA A 48 -1.44 7.23 -20.81
N ASN A 49 -1.41 6.02 -20.26
CA ASN A 49 -1.58 4.79 -21.02
C ASN A 49 -2.96 4.73 -21.73
N ARG A 50 -4.05 5.09 -21.02
CA ARG A 50 -5.39 5.09 -21.60
C ARG A 50 -5.56 6.14 -22.71
N VAL A 51 -4.95 7.32 -22.55
CA VAL A 51 -4.92 8.35 -23.60
C VAL A 51 -4.13 7.88 -24.81
N LEU A 52 -2.95 7.28 -24.61
CA LEU A 52 -2.14 6.74 -25.69
C LEU A 52 -2.87 5.64 -26.46
N LEU A 53 -3.52 4.70 -25.77
CA LEU A 53 -4.33 3.66 -26.40
C LEU A 53 -5.43 4.26 -27.28
N GLY A 54 -6.14 5.27 -26.79
CA GLY A 54 -7.17 5.98 -27.55
C GLY A 54 -6.60 6.61 -28.83
N ALA A 55 -5.44 7.26 -28.74
CA ALA A 55 -4.78 7.86 -29.90
C ALA A 55 -4.30 6.80 -30.92
N LEU A 56 -3.72 5.69 -30.46
CA LEU A 56 -3.26 4.60 -31.32
C LEU A 56 -4.42 3.93 -32.07
N VAL A 57 -5.54 3.67 -31.37
CA VAL A 57 -6.76 3.12 -31.98
C VAL A 57 -7.36 4.10 -32.99
N ALA A 58 -7.48 5.39 -32.63
CA ALA A 58 -8.05 6.42 -33.50
C ALA A 58 -7.25 6.61 -34.80
N THR A 59 -5.95 6.30 -34.79
CA THR A 59 -5.05 6.43 -35.94
C THR A 59 -4.79 5.09 -36.65
N ASN A 60 -5.42 3.99 -36.23
CA ASN A 60 -5.16 2.65 -36.77
C ASN A 60 -5.91 2.35 -38.08
N PHE A 61 -5.97 3.29 -39.01
CA PHE A 61 -6.74 3.15 -40.26
C PHE A 61 -6.25 2.00 -41.15
N LEU A 62 -4.94 1.74 -41.13
CA LEU A 62 -4.28 0.73 -41.96
C LEU A 62 -3.84 -0.51 -41.15
N GLY A 63 -4.24 -0.62 -39.87
CA GLY A 63 -3.83 -1.73 -39.01
C GLY A 63 -2.37 -1.69 -38.54
N GLN A 64 -1.57 -0.69 -38.94
CA GLN A 64 -0.14 -0.60 -38.62
C GLN A 64 0.15 -0.42 -37.12
N ASN A 65 -0.77 0.20 -36.37
CA ASN A 65 -0.60 0.44 -34.94
C ASN A 65 -0.96 -0.77 -34.08
N THR A 66 -1.40 -1.89 -34.68
CA THR A 66 -1.83 -3.08 -33.92
C THR A 66 -0.77 -3.60 -32.95
N PRO A 67 0.54 -3.68 -33.30
CA PRO A 67 1.58 -4.07 -32.33
C PRO A 67 1.75 -3.05 -31.19
N ALA A 68 1.64 -1.75 -31.47
CA ALA A 68 1.75 -0.69 -30.46
C ALA A 68 0.54 -0.66 -29.51
N ILE A 69 -0.66 -0.97 -30.02
CA ILE A 69 -1.87 -1.17 -29.23
C ILE A 69 -1.67 -2.34 -28.26
N ALA A 70 -1.22 -3.49 -28.76
CA ALA A 70 -0.96 -4.66 -27.93
C ALA A 70 0.09 -4.40 -26.84
N ALA A 71 1.16 -3.66 -27.16
CA ALA A 71 2.16 -3.24 -26.17
C ALA A 71 1.55 -2.32 -25.10
N THR A 72 0.74 -1.34 -25.51
CA THR A 72 0.07 -0.41 -24.59
C THR A 72 -0.93 -1.15 -23.67
N GLU A 73 -1.63 -2.16 -24.19
CA GLU A 73 -2.50 -3.01 -23.37
C GLU A 73 -1.72 -3.89 -22.39
N PHE A 74 -0.57 -4.43 -22.82
CA PHE A 74 0.32 -5.19 -21.95
C PHE A 74 0.84 -4.34 -20.78
N ASP A 75 1.32 -3.12 -21.05
CA ASP A 75 1.77 -2.18 -20.02
C ASP A 75 0.66 -1.90 -18.98
N TYR A 76 -0.60 -1.84 -19.42
CA TYR A 76 -1.75 -1.67 -18.53
C TYR A 76 -1.96 -2.88 -17.62
N VAL A 77 -1.82 -4.10 -18.16
CA VAL A 77 -1.91 -5.34 -17.37
C VAL A 77 -0.78 -5.43 -16.35
N GLU A 78 0.44 -4.99 -16.69
CA GLU A 78 1.55 -4.93 -15.74
C GLU A 78 1.27 -3.95 -14.59
N MET A 79 0.78 -2.75 -14.90
CA MET A 79 0.37 -1.79 -13.86
C MET A 79 -0.70 -2.38 -12.94
N TRP A 80 -1.70 -3.06 -13.50
CA TRP A 80 -2.73 -3.75 -12.71
C TRP A 80 -2.15 -4.87 -11.83
N ALA A 81 -1.27 -5.70 -12.37
CA ALA A 81 -0.63 -6.79 -11.63
C ALA A 81 0.23 -6.27 -10.47
N GLN A 82 0.92 -5.15 -10.67
CA GLN A 82 1.69 -4.48 -9.61
C GLN A 82 0.78 -4.02 -8.46
N ASP A 83 -0.33 -3.35 -8.77
CA ASP A 83 -1.27 -2.88 -7.74
C ASP A 83 -1.91 -4.03 -6.95
N VAL A 84 -2.33 -5.10 -7.65
CA VAL A 84 -2.87 -6.32 -7.01
C VAL A 84 -1.82 -6.99 -6.13
N GLY A 85 -0.58 -7.13 -6.61
CA GLY A 85 0.52 -7.72 -5.85
C GLY A 85 0.83 -6.93 -4.57
N ARG A 86 0.80 -5.60 -4.65
CA ARG A 86 1.02 -4.71 -3.49
C ARG A 86 -0.11 -4.81 -2.46
N TRP A 87 -1.36 -4.82 -2.90
CA TRP A 87 -2.50 -5.04 -1.99
C TRP A 87 -2.42 -6.40 -1.27
N TRP A 88 -2.03 -7.46 -1.98
CA TRP A 88 -1.79 -8.79 -1.40
C TRP A 88 -0.65 -8.79 -0.38
N ALA A 89 0.44 -8.07 -0.64
CA ALA A 89 1.55 -7.94 0.30
C ALA A 89 1.11 -7.22 1.59
N MET A 90 0.36 -6.12 1.47
CA MET A 90 -0.19 -5.37 2.61
C MET A 90 -1.13 -6.24 3.47
N THR A 91 -2.04 -6.98 2.85
CA THR A 91 -3.00 -7.85 3.56
C THR A 91 -2.33 -9.03 4.23
N ARG A 92 -1.33 -9.67 3.59
CA ARG A 92 -0.51 -10.72 4.23
C ARG A 92 0.35 -10.19 5.38
N GLY A 93 0.89 -8.98 5.25
CA GLY A 93 1.61 -8.29 6.33
C GLY A 93 0.75 -8.03 7.57
N ARG A 94 -0.55 -7.74 7.39
CA ARG A 94 -1.53 -7.66 8.48
C ARG A 94 -1.82 -9.02 9.14
N GLY A 95 -1.87 -10.10 8.36
CA GLY A 95 -2.20 -11.44 8.86
C GLY A 95 -1.14 -12.07 9.78
N ARG A 96 0.14 -11.69 9.65
CA ARG A 96 1.22 -12.22 10.50
C ARG A 96 1.29 -11.58 11.89
N ARG A 97 0.82 -10.35 12.07
CA ARG A 97 0.85 -9.65 13.38
C ARG A 97 -0.27 -10.06 14.34
N LEU A 98 -1.25 -10.86 13.89
CA LEU A 98 -2.38 -11.33 14.71
C LEU A 98 -2.18 -12.75 15.26
N ARG A 99 -1.02 -13.38 15.03
CA ARG A 99 -0.70 -14.76 15.47
C ARG A 99 0.56 -14.86 16.34
N SER A 100 1.13 -13.75 16.75
CA SER A 100 2.27 -13.65 17.68
C SER A 100 1.85 -12.83 18.88
#